data_AF-A0A8T3PTT4-F1
#
_entry.id   AF-A0A8T3PTT4-F1
#
_cell.length_a   1.000
_cell.length_b   1.000
_cell.length_c   1.000
_cell.angle_alpha   90.00
_cell.angle_beta   90.00
_cell.angle_gamma   90.00
#
_symmetry.space_group_name_H-M   'P 1'
#
loop_
_entity.id
_entity.type
_entity.pdbx_description
1 polymer ?
#
loop_
_entity_poly.entity_id
_entity_poly.type
_entity_poly.pdbx_seq_one_letter_code
_entity_poly.pdbx_strand_id
1 'polypeptide(L)'
;MRWIPPVVLLAACAGASALPTADPPATDDLSGVINQPAPGWNLEHWFNSEPLALEDLRGKVVLVRWFMAPSCPFCSATAPALNRFDEEYRGRGLV
;
A
#
# COMPACT_ATOMS: atom_id res chain seq x y z
N MET A 1 -1.18 0.70 63.06
CA MET A 1 -2.32 -0.22 63.33
C MET A 1 -3.54 0.39 62.65
N ARG A 2 -4.03 0.01 61.48
CA ARG A 2 -3.99 -1.27 60.75
C ARG A 2 -3.90 -0.95 59.25
N TRP A 3 -3.06 -1.74 58.58
CA TRP A 3 -2.80 -1.76 57.16
C TRP A 3 -3.78 -2.76 56.54
N ILE A 4 -4.60 -2.34 55.58
CA ILE A 4 -5.48 -3.23 54.81
C ILE A 4 -5.16 -2.98 53.32
N PRO A 5 -4.40 -3.87 52.66
CA PRO A 5 -4.26 -3.88 51.21
C PRO A 5 -5.36 -4.82 50.63
N PRO A 6 -5.40 -5.09 49.31
CA PRO A 6 -6.10 -4.27 48.34
C PRO A 6 -7.14 -5.13 47.59
N VAL A 7 -8.38 -4.67 47.44
CA VAL A 7 -9.32 -5.35 46.54
C VAL A 7 -9.16 -4.75 45.13
N VAL A 8 -8.09 -5.17 44.46
CA VAL A 8 -7.97 -5.01 43.00
C VAL A 8 -8.88 -6.04 42.38
N LEU A 9 -10.08 -5.62 41.97
CA LEU A 9 -10.89 -6.40 41.03
C LEU A 9 -10.17 -6.38 39.67
N LEU A 10 -9.45 -7.45 39.33
CA LEU A 10 -9.06 -7.73 37.96
C LEU A 10 -10.32 -8.16 37.19
N ALA A 11 -10.90 -7.24 36.42
CA ALA A 11 -11.77 -7.59 35.32
C ALA A 11 -10.89 -8.12 34.17
N ALA A 12 -10.77 -9.44 34.07
CA ALA A 12 -10.12 -10.08 32.94
C ALA A 12 -11.03 -9.99 31.71
N CYS A 13 -10.77 -9.03 30.82
CA CYS A 13 -11.31 -9.07 29.47
C CYS A 13 -10.62 -10.22 28.71
N ALA A 14 -11.19 -11.41 28.77
CA ALA A 14 -10.86 -12.51 27.86
C ALA A 14 -11.46 -12.21 26.48
N GLY A 15 -10.93 -11.20 25.80
CA GLY A 15 -11.16 -10.98 24.38
C GLY A 15 -10.12 -11.78 23.62
N ALA A 16 -10.50 -12.95 23.11
CA ALA A 16 -9.68 -13.68 22.15
C ALA A 16 -9.57 -12.82 20.87
N SER A 17 -8.49 -12.05 20.76
CA SER A 17 -8.12 -11.42 19.49
C SER A 17 -7.69 -12.55 18.54
N ALA A 18 -8.63 -13.00 17.71
CA ALA A 18 -8.29 -13.75 16.52
C ALA A 18 -7.36 -12.88 15.69
N LEU A 19 -6.08 -13.25 15.64
CA LEU A 19 -5.13 -12.66 14.70
C LEU A 19 -5.71 -12.86 13.29
N PRO A 20 -5.66 -11.86 12.40
CA PRO A 20 -6.04 -12.07 11.01
C PRO A 20 -5.20 -13.24 10.49
N THR A 21 -5.88 -14.24 9.92
CA THR A 21 -5.25 -15.36 9.24
C THR A 21 -4.30 -14.78 8.21
N ALA A 22 -3.02 -15.17 8.27
CA ALA A 22 -2.02 -14.79 7.28
C ALA A 22 -2.58 -14.99 5.86
N ASP A 23 -2.35 -14.02 4.99
CA ASP A 23 -2.75 -14.11 3.59
C ASP A 23 -2.26 -15.44 2.99
N PRO A 24 -3.05 -16.08 2.11
CA PRO A 24 -2.63 -17.29 1.43
C PRO A 24 -1.28 -17.04 0.74
N PRO A 25 -0.40 -18.05 0.67
CA PRO A 25 0.89 -17.90 0.03
C PRO A 25 0.68 -17.43 -1.40
N ALA A 26 1.30 -16.30 -1.75
CA ALA A 26 1.31 -15.82 -3.12
C ALA A 26 1.90 -16.92 -4.01
N THR A 27 1.09 -17.43 -4.93
CA THR A 27 1.57 -18.33 -5.97
C THR A 27 2.19 -17.48 -7.08
N ASP A 28 3.37 -17.85 -7.60
CA ASP A 28 4.00 -17.19 -8.76
C ASP A 28 3.23 -17.36 -10.08
N ASP A 29 2.02 -17.93 -10.01
CA ASP A 29 1.10 -18.01 -11.13
C ASP A 29 0.47 -16.63 -11.40
N LEU A 30 1.01 -15.97 -12.42
CA LEU A 30 0.52 -14.68 -12.91
C LEU A 30 -0.52 -14.84 -14.04
N SER A 31 -0.96 -16.07 -14.32
CA SER A 31 -2.02 -16.32 -15.29
C SER A 31 -3.32 -15.63 -14.84
N GLY A 32 -3.86 -14.76 -15.69
CA GLY A 32 -5.00 -13.90 -15.32
C GLY A 32 -4.62 -12.52 -14.77
N VAL A 33 -3.33 -12.20 -14.61
CA VAL A 33 -2.86 -10.83 -14.32
C VAL A 33 -2.11 -10.26 -15.52
N ILE A 34 -1.11 -10.98 -16.03
CA ILE A 34 -0.34 -10.55 -17.20
C ILE A 34 -1.20 -10.72 -18.46
N ASN A 35 -1.06 -9.79 -19.41
CA ASN A 35 -1.84 -9.70 -20.65
C ASN A 35 -3.35 -9.51 -20.45
N GLN A 36 -3.77 -9.12 -19.24
CA GLN A 36 -5.14 -8.66 -18.99
C GLN A 36 -5.18 -7.14 -18.94
N PRO A 37 -6.34 -6.51 -19.25
CA PRO A 37 -6.53 -5.09 -18.99
C PRO A 37 -6.31 -4.79 -17.51
N ALA A 38 -5.48 -3.79 -17.19
CA ALA A 38 -5.36 -3.33 -15.82
C ALA A 38 -6.70 -2.77 -15.33
N PRO A 39 -7.12 -3.07 -14.10
CA PRO A 39 -8.34 -2.50 -13.54
C PRO A 39 -8.17 -0.99 -13.36
N GLY A 40 -9.25 -0.25 -13.59
CA GLY A 40 -9.31 1.16 -13.23
C GLY A 40 -9.27 1.38 -11.71
N TRP A 41 -9.12 2.63 -11.30
CA TRP A 41 -9.11 3.03 -9.90
C TRP A 41 -10.10 4.16 -9.64
N ASN A 42 -10.53 4.26 -8.39
CA ASN A 42 -11.32 5.39 -7.89
C ASN A 42 -10.61 5.91 -6.63
N LEU A 43 -9.89 7.03 -6.76
CA LEU A 43 -9.08 7.62 -5.70
C LEU A 43 -9.64 9.00 -5.33
N GLU A 44 -9.81 9.25 -4.05
CA GLU A 44 -10.37 10.51 -3.53
C GLU A 44 -9.34 11.65 -3.50
N HIS A 45 -8.06 11.31 -3.31
CA HIS A 45 -7.00 12.29 -3.09
C HIS A 45 -5.86 12.09 -4.09
N TRP A 46 -5.44 13.20 -4.67
CA TRP A 46 -4.35 13.28 -5.64
C TRP A 46 -3.28 14.24 -5.13
N PHE A 47 -2.03 13.87 -5.37
CA PHE A 47 -0.88 14.70 -5.01
C PHE A 47 -0.12 15.03 -6.29
N ASN A 48 0.27 16.29 -6.44
CA ASN A 48 1.08 16.79 -7.56
C ASN A 48 0.42 16.69 -8.96
N SER A 49 -0.86 16.31 -9.04
CA SER A 49 -1.65 16.30 -10.28
C SER A 49 -3.13 16.47 -9.99
N GLU A 50 -3.89 16.82 -11.03
CA GLU A 50 -5.33 16.57 -11.08
C GLU A 50 -5.61 15.05 -11.13
N PRO A 51 -6.86 14.62 -10.90
CA PRO A 51 -7.25 13.22 -11.04
C PRO A 51 -6.92 12.62 -12.41
N LEU A 52 -6.35 11.41 -12.42
CA LEU A 52 -6.06 10.66 -13.64
C LEU A 52 -6.93 9.42 -13.72
N ALA A 53 -7.67 9.25 -14.82
CA ALA A 53 -8.33 7.99 -15.15
C ALA A 53 -7.42 7.13 -16.03
N LEU A 54 -7.47 5.81 -15.88
CA LEU A 54 -6.61 4.90 -16.66
C LEU A 54 -6.91 4.97 -18.17
N GLU A 55 -8.15 5.32 -18.53
CA GLU A 55 -8.60 5.53 -19.90
C GLU A 55 -7.89 6.69 -20.60
N ASP A 56 -7.56 7.74 -19.85
CA ASP A 56 -6.87 8.93 -20.36
C ASP A 56 -5.36 8.67 -20.57
N LEU A 57 -4.84 7.60 -19.97
CA LEU A 57 -3.44 7.20 -20.05
C LEU A 57 -3.15 6.17 -21.17
N ARG A 58 -4.11 5.89 -22.04
CA ARG A 58 -3.92 4.92 -23.14
C ARG A 58 -2.76 5.33 -24.05
N GLY A 59 -1.94 4.35 -24.42
CA GLY A 59 -0.73 4.55 -25.22
C GLY A 59 0.48 5.04 -24.41
N LYS A 60 0.34 5.16 -23.09
CA LYS A 60 1.46 5.39 -22.15
C LYS A 60 1.85 4.09 -21.45
N VAL A 61 3.07 4.09 -20.91
CA VAL A 61 3.50 3.08 -19.94
C VAL A 61 3.22 3.66 -18.57
N VAL A 62 2.37 3.02 -17.77
CA VAL A 62 1.95 3.52 -16.46
C VAL A 62 2.62 2.72 -15.36
N LEU A 63 3.42 3.37 -14.50
CA LEU A 63 4.05 2.73 -13.34
C LEU A 63 3.28 3.07 -12.07
N VAL A 64 2.50 2.11 -11.57
CA VAL A 64 1.78 2.26 -10.30
C VAL A 64 2.63 1.71 -9.15
N ARG A 65 2.79 2.50 -8.09
CA ARG A 65 3.51 2.10 -6.88
C ARG A 65 2.67 2.30 -5.63
N TRP A 66 2.57 1.25 -4.82
CA TRP A 66 2.00 1.32 -3.49
C TRP A 66 2.99 1.85 -2.45
N PHE A 67 2.55 2.83 -1.66
CA PHE A 67 3.26 3.36 -0.50
C PHE A 67 2.57 2.87 0.78
N MET A 68 3.31 2.19 1.66
CA MET A 68 2.70 1.54 2.83
C MET A 68 2.49 2.47 4.03
N ALA A 69 3.29 3.55 4.16
CA ALA A 69 3.13 4.57 5.19
C ALA A 69 3.93 5.85 4.87
N PRO A 70 3.51 7.04 5.36
CA PRO A 70 4.22 8.30 5.10
C PRO A 70 5.69 8.32 5.52
N SER A 71 6.03 7.66 6.63
CA SER A 71 7.38 7.61 7.20
C SER A 71 8.09 6.27 6.96
N CYS A 72 7.70 5.52 5.93
CA CYS A 72 8.31 4.22 5.65
C CYS A 72 9.74 4.38 5.08
N PRO A 73 10.78 3.88 5.76
CA PRO A 73 12.16 4.04 5.32
C PRO A 73 12.43 3.31 3.99
N PHE A 74 11.83 2.14 3.80
CA PHE A 74 11.91 1.40 2.53
C PHE A 74 11.24 2.17 1.39
N CYS A 75 10.16 2.90 1.69
CA CYS A 75 9.50 3.69 0.66
C CYS A 75 10.38 4.82 0.15
N SER A 76 11.06 5.48 1.07
CA SER A 76 12.01 6.57 0.79
C SER A 76 13.26 6.05 0.08
N ALA A 77 13.77 4.88 0.47
CA ALA A 77 14.96 4.28 -0.11
C ALA A 77 14.83 3.99 -1.62
N THR A 78 13.63 3.71 -2.14
CA THR A 78 13.42 3.47 -3.58
C THR A 78 13.06 4.74 -4.37
N ALA A 79 12.73 5.85 -3.71
CA ALA A 79 12.35 7.09 -4.39
C ALA A 79 13.44 7.59 -5.37
N PRO A 80 14.75 7.55 -5.04
CA PRO A 80 15.80 7.92 -5.99
C PRO A 80 15.87 7.04 -7.24
N ALA A 81 15.41 5.79 -7.18
CA ALA A 81 15.32 4.94 -8.36
C ALA A 81 14.15 5.37 -9.24
N LEU A 82 12.98 5.63 -8.65
CA LEU A 82 11.79 6.08 -9.39
C LEU A 82 12.01 7.41 -10.09
N ASN A 83 12.72 8.35 -9.45
CA ASN A 83 13.08 9.62 -10.08
C ASN A 83 13.98 9.40 -11.31
N ARG A 84 14.93 8.46 -11.24
CA ARG A 84 15.78 8.10 -12.39
C ARG A 84 14.98 7.45 -13.52
N PHE A 85 14.02 6.58 -13.20
CA PHE A 85 13.11 6.02 -14.21
C PHE A 85 12.31 7.12 -14.91
N ASP A 86 11.81 8.08 -14.15
CA ASP A 86 11.08 9.21 -14.72
C ASP A 86 11.97 10.06 -15.65
N GLU A 87 13.16 10.45 -15.19
CA GLU A 87 14.14 11.19 -15.99
C GLU A 87 14.48 10.48 -17.31
N GLU A 88 14.63 9.16 -17.28
CA GLU A 88 15.03 8.37 -18.44
C GLU A 88 13.88 8.08 -19.42
N TYR A 89 12.66 7.84 -18.91
CA TYR A 89 11.57 7.29 -19.72
C TYR A 89 10.36 8.21 -19.89
N ARG A 90 10.24 9.33 -19.17
CA ARG A 90 9.11 10.27 -19.34
C ARG A 90 8.99 10.76 -20.79
N GLY A 91 10.11 11.04 -21.47
CA GLY A 91 10.14 11.41 -22.88
C GLY A 91 9.67 10.31 -23.85
N ARG A 92 9.61 9.06 -23.37
CA ARG A 92 9.13 7.88 -24.11
C ARG A 92 7.71 7.46 -23.71
N GLY A 93 7.04 8.29 -22.91
CA GLY A 93 5.66 8.07 -22.49
C GLY A 93 5.50 7.23 -21.23
N LEU A 94 6.53 7.12 -20.38
CA LEU A 94 6.34 6.69 -18.98
C LEU A 94 5.57 7.76 -18.21
N VAL A 95 4.58 7.33 -17.43
CA VAL A 95 3.82 8.14 -16.47
C VAL A 95 3.73 7.44 -15.12
#